data_AF-A0A4U1FII4-F1
#
_entry.id   AF-A0A4U1FII4-F1
#
_cell.length_a   1.000
_cell.length_b   1.000
_cell.length_c   1.000
_cell.angle_alpha   90.00
_cell.angle_beta   90.00
_cell.angle_gamma   90.00
#
_symmetry.space_group_name_H-M   'P 1'
#
loop_
_entity.id
_entity.type
_entity.pdbx_description
1 polymer ?
#
loop_
_entity_poly.entity_id
_entity_poly.type
_entity_poly.pdbx_seq_one_letter_code
_entity_poly.pdbx_strand_id
1 'polypeptide(L)'
;MEKFMNRSMKVYQKSTFSSRMKNRSYLGQIGIFADTGGTSTEKLGLDPTLILRLTEGADTKRTVHEFINDQRDRFMLEYALSTKRNTIQEFEKHTTMKERQLMKAEKKLEEDAMAFEEFLRENDQRSVDALKMFVFSLWPDRLFPSFFLPFSFSDHSPIQSKLTNLFLFSAAQETINKLQMTTELKKASMEIQLMK
;
A
#
# COMPACT_ATOMS: atom_id res chain seq x y z
N MET A 1 -35.55 49.70 -3.24
CA MET A 1 -34.53 50.73 -2.94
C MET A 1 -33.23 50.55 -3.72
N GLU A 2 -32.58 49.39 -3.66
CA GLU A 2 -31.23 49.17 -4.22
C GLU A 2 -31.10 49.34 -5.75
N LYS A 3 -32.10 48.90 -6.52
CA LYS A 3 -32.12 49.04 -7.99
C LYS A 3 -32.10 50.50 -8.45
N PHE A 4 -32.66 51.40 -7.64
CA PHE A 4 -32.71 52.83 -7.97
C PHE A 4 -31.33 53.48 -7.77
N MET A 5 -30.63 53.15 -6.69
CA MET A 5 -29.28 53.65 -6.40
C MET A 5 -28.22 53.14 -7.38
N ASN A 6 -28.32 51.87 -7.81
CA ASN A 6 -27.41 51.32 -8.81
C ASN A 6 -27.57 51.93 -10.22
N ARG A 7 -28.66 52.67 -10.47
CA ARG A 7 -28.93 53.28 -11.78
C ARG A 7 -28.18 54.61 -11.95
N SER A 8 -27.94 55.36 -10.87
CA SER A 8 -27.24 56.65 -10.87
C SER A 8 -25.72 56.55 -10.69
N MET A 9 -25.19 55.41 -10.25
CA MET A 9 -23.74 55.24 -10.03
C MET A 9 -22.97 54.99 -11.34
N LYS A 10 -21.71 55.47 -11.40
CA LYS A 10 -20.79 55.16 -12.50
C LYS A 10 -20.40 53.68 -12.46
N VAL A 11 -20.03 53.10 -13.61
CA VAL A 11 -19.79 51.65 -13.75
C VAL A 11 -18.79 51.11 -12.72
N TYR A 12 -17.72 51.84 -12.43
CA TYR A 12 -16.70 51.46 -11.44
C TYR A 12 -17.16 51.54 -9.98
N GLN A 13 -18.30 52.19 -9.70
CA GLN A 13 -18.87 52.30 -8.35
C GLN A 13 -19.94 51.23 -8.08
N LYS A 14 -20.36 50.48 -9.11
CA LYS A 14 -21.36 49.43 -8.96
C LYS A 14 -20.70 48.14 -8.47
N SER A 15 -21.12 47.65 -7.31
CA SER A 15 -20.71 46.35 -6.80
C SER A 15 -21.79 45.29 -7.07
N THR A 16 -21.36 44.08 -7.43
CA THR A 16 -22.27 42.94 -7.62
C THR A 16 -22.66 42.33 -6.28
N PHE A 17 -23.80 41.66 -6.22
CA PHE A 17 -24.26 40.99 -5.00
C PHE A 17 -23.22 39.98 -4.47
N SER A 18 -22.57 39.23 -5.35
CA SER A 18 -21.48 38.30 -4.98
C SER A 18 -20.25 39.04 -4.43
N SER A 19 -19.91 40.21 -4.98
CA SER A 19 -18.87 41.09 -4.44
C SER A 19 -19.25 41.56 -3.04
N ARG A 20 -20.48 42.02 -2.80
CA ARG A 20 -20.94 42.46 -1.47
C ARG A 20 -20.95 41.32 -0.44
N MET A 21 -21.34 40.12 -0.86
CA MET A 21 -21.37 38.94 0.01
C MET A 21 -19.97 38.51 0.43
N LYS A 22 -18.98 38.55 -0.48
CA LYS A 22 -17.56 38.29 -0.18
C LYS A 22 -16.94 39.40 0.66
N ASN A 23 -17.41 40.63 0.49
CA ASN A 23 -16.89 41.81 1.18
C ASN A 23 -17.30 41.91 2.66
N ARG A 24 -18.33 41.15 3.06
CA ARG A 24 -18.84 41.18 4.43
C ARG A 24 -17.84 40.62 5.46
N SER A 25 -16.96 39.70 5.07
CA SER A 25 -15.97 39.10 5.97
C SER A 25 -14.74 39.98 6.19
N TYR A 26 -14.25 40.69 5.16
CA TYR A 26 -13.10 41.58 5.34
C TYR A 26 -13.48 42.89 6.02
N LEU A 27 -14.71 43.41 5.82
CA LEU A 27 -15.16 44.63 6.53
C LEU A 27 -15.44 44.33 7.99
N GLY A 28 -15.88 43.09 8.28
CA GLY A 28 -15.90 42.55 9.63
C GLY A 28 -14.51 42.49 10.27
N GLN A 29 -13.41 42.42 9.50
CA GLN A 29 -12.02 42.51 9.99
C GLN A 29 -11.49 43.95 10.07
N ILE A 30 -11.87 44.84 9.14
CA ILE A 30 -11.48 46.27 9.19
C ILE A 30 -12.18 46.97 10.37
N GLY A 31 -13.41 46.59 10.69
CA GLY A 31 -14.12 47.05 11.89
C GLY A 31 -13.50 46.58 13.22
N ILE A 32 -12.63 45.55 13.22
CA ILE A 32 -11.88 45.13 14.42
C ILE A 32 -10.68 46.05 14.68
N PHE A 33 -10.16 46.73 13.66
CA PHE A 33 -9.01 47.62 13.80
C PHE A 33 -9.36 49.11 13.92
N ALA A 34 -10.57 49.51 13.53
CA ALA A 34 -11.04 50.90 13.64
C ALA A 34 -11.65 51.24 15.02
N ASP A 35 -11.90 50.24 15.86
CA ASP A 35 -12.45 50.47 17.20
C ASP A 35 -11.47 49.97 18.26
N THR A 36 -10.68 50.91 18.76
CA THR A 36 -9.99 50.80 20.04
C THR A 36 -11.01 50.52 21.15
N GLY A 37 -11.15 49.25 21.51
CA GLY A 37 -11.73 48.84 22.79
C GLY A 37 -12.89 47.85 22.67
N GLY A 38 -12.61 46.54 22.59
CA GLY A 38 -13.65 45.53 22.79
C GLY A 38 -13.44 44.20 22.07
N THR A 39 -12.48 43.42 22.56
CA THR A 39 -12.59 41.96 22.79
C THR A 39 -13.46 41.11 21.82
N SER A 40 -12.82 40.19 21.08
CA SER A 40 -13.33 38.81 20.97
C SER A 40 -12.19 37.82 21.20
N THR A 41 -11.78 37.76 22.46
CA THR A 41 -10.71 36.93 23.01
C THR A 41 -11.15 35.49 23.29
N GLU A 42 -12.40 35.15 22.98
CA GLU A 42 -12.96 33.81 23.22
C GLU A 42 -12.22 32.70 22.44
N LYS A 43 -11.56 33.03 21.33
CA LYS A 43 -10.91 32.02 20.48
C LYS A 43 -9.52 31.58 20.95
N LEU A 44 -8.92 32.26 21.93
CA LEU A 44 -7.54 31.98 22.36
C LEU A 44 -7.41 31.51 23.82
N GLY A 45 -8.48 31.54 24.62
CA GLY A 45 -8.46 31.00 25.99
C GLY A 45 -7.43 31.66 26.93
N LEU A 46 -6.97 32.87 26.61
CA LEU A 46 -5.98 33.59 27.40
C LEU A 46 -6.67 34.51 28.42
N ASP A 47 -6.17 34.48 29.65
CA ASP A 47 -6.63 35.31 30.77
C ASP A 47 -6.59 36.82 30.40
N PRO A 48 -7.69 37.58 30.62
CA PRO A 48 -7.76 39.02 30.38
C PRO A 48 -6.56 39.81 30.95
N THR A 49 -5.99 39.35 32.06
CA THR A 49 -4.82 39.95 32.70
C THR A 49 -3.54 39.79 31.87
N LEU A 50 -3.37 38.65 31.20
CA LEU A 50 -2.23 38.39 30.31
C LEU A 50 -2.34 39.19 29.02
N ILE A 51 -3.56 39.37 28.52
CA ILE A 51 -3.83 40.20 27.34
C ILE A 51 -3.44 41.64 27.64
N LEU A 52 -3.89 42.18 28.78
CA LEU A 52 -3.55 43.53 29.22
C LEU A 52 -2.03 43.68 29.37
N ARG A 53 -1.34 42.71 29.98
CA ARG A 53 0.11 42.76 30.19
C ARG A 53 0.93 42.66 28.89
N LEU A 54 0.41 41.95 27.89
CA LEU A 54 1.01 41.84 26.56
C LEU A 54 0.81 43.13 25.74
N THR A 55 -0.29 43.85 25.94
CA THR A 55 -0.55 45.15 25.29
C THR A 55 -0.03 46.35 26.09
N GLU A 56 0.12 46.24 27.41
CA GLU A 56 0.66 47.26 28.33
C GLU A 56 2.17 47.51 28.09
N GLY A 57 2.84 46.60 27.38
CA GLY A 57 4.19 46.79 26.85
C GLY A 57 4.27 47.44 25.46
N ALA A 58 3.14 47.80 24.84
CA ALA A 58 3.12 48.48 23.53
C ALA A 58 3.43 49.98 23.71
N ASP A 59 4.64 50.23 24.17
CA ASP A 59 5.52 51.31 23.72
C ASP A 59 4.81 52.57 23.24
N THR A 60 4.36 53.38 24.21
CA THR A 60 3.80 54.72 24.00
C THR A 60 4.79 55.70 23.35
N LYS A 61 5.99 55.23 22.95
CA LYS A 61 7.04 56.00 22.28
C LYS A 61 7.25 55.62 20.82
N ARG A 62 6.56 54.61 20.28
CA ARG A 62 6.75 54.22 18.86
C ARG A 62 6.27 55.31 17.93
N THR A 63 7.11 55.63 16.97
CA THR A 63 6.73 56.50 15.89
C THR A 63 5.74 55.79 14.97
N VAL A 64 4.84 56.56 14.35
CA VAL A 64 3.88 56.03 13.37
C VAL A 64 4.58 55.21 12.27
N HIS A 65 5.80 55.60 11.91
CA HIS A 65 6.63 54.88 10.93
C HIS A 65 6.99 53.46 11.38
N GLU A 66 7.41 53.27 12.63
CA GLU A 66 7.73 51.95 13.19
C GLU A 66 6.49 51.07 13.25
N PHE A 67 5.34 51.62 13.67
CA PHE A 67 4.08 50.89 13.65
C PHE A 67 3.69 50.43 12.23
N ILE A 68 3.83 51.30 11.23
CA ILE A 68 3.55 50.96 9.84
C ILE A 68 4.44 49.81 9.36
N ASN A 69 5.72 49.81 9.72
CA ASN A 69 6.64 48.74 9.33
C ASN A 69 6.31 47.42 10.06
N ASP A 70 6.06 47.45 11.36
CA ASP A 70 5.63 46.27 12.13
C ASP A 70 4.37 45.61 11.53
N GLN A 71 3.40 46.42 11.10
CA GLN A 71 2.18 45.89 10.46
C GLN A 71 2.46 45.28 9.09
N ARG A 72 3.36 45.88 8.30
CA ARG A 72 3.78 45.33 7.00
C ARG A 72 4.48 44.00 7.18
N ASP A 73 5.41 43.90 8.12
CA ASP A 73 6.16 42.67 8.38
C ASP A 73 5.24 41.55 8.87
N ARG A 74 4.30 41.89 9.76
CA ARG A 74 3.26 40.95 10.20
C ARG A 74 2.39 40.46 9.05
N PHE A 75 1.94 41.36 8.17
CA PHE A 75 1.14 40.99 6.99
C PHE A 75 1.93 40.09 6.04
N MET A 76 3.19 40.43 5.76
CA MET A 76 4.06 39.64 4.89
C MET A 76 4.30 38.23 5.45
N LEU A 77 4.51 38.13 6.76
CA LEU A 77 4.68 36.84 7.43
C LEU A 77 3.40 36.00 7.34
N GLU A 78 2.23 36.58 7.61
CA GLU A 78 0.95 35.87 7.52
C GLU A 78 0.66 35.39 6.10
N TYR A 79 0.95 36.21 5.08
CA TYR A 79 0.83 35.81 3.68
C TYR A 79 1.76 34.64 3.33
N ALA A 80 3.02 34.70 3.77
CA ALA A 80 4.00 33.63 3.54
C ALA A 80 3.57 32.33 4.23
N LEU A 81 3.11 32.41 5.48
CA LEU A 81 2.59 31.25 6.23
C LEU A 81 1.33 30.68 5.60
N SER A 82 0.38 31.53 5.18
CA SER A 82 -0.84 31.12 4.49
C SER A 82 -0.53 30.35 3.20
N THR A 83 0.40 30.89 2.39
CA THR A 83 0.84 30.25 1.15
C THR A 83 1.47 28.90 1.42
N LYS A 84 2.40 28.82 2.39
CA LYS A 84 3.05 27.55 2.77
C LYS A 84 2.04 26.53 3.28
N ARG A 85 1.10 26.91 4.15
CA ARG A 85 0.05 26.01 4.66
C ARG A 85 -0.83 25.46 3.54
N ASN A 86 -1.22 26.30 2.58
CA ASN A 86 -1.98 25.85 1.42
C ASN A 86 -1.20 24.81 0.60
N THR A 87 0.09 25.07 0.33
CA THR A 87 0.94 24.09 -0.39
C THR A 87 1.11 22.78 0.37
N ILE A 88 1.26 22.83 1.70
CA ILE A 88 1.34 21.63 2.55
C ILE A 88 0.04 20.84 2.46
N GLN A 89 -1.11 21.52 2.56
CA GLN A 89 -2.42 20.89 2.48
C GLN A 89 -2.64 20.16 1.14
N GLU A 90 -2.18 20.75 0.02
CA GLU A 90 -2.23 20.08 -1.29
C GLU A 90 -1.34 18.83 -1.32
N PHE A 91 -0.14 18.89 -0.75
CA PHE A 91 0.73 17.71 -0.63
C PHE A 91 0.12 16.62 0.24
N GLU A 92 -0.50 16.96 1.37
CA GLU A 92 -1.20 15.99 2.23
C GLU A 92 -2.33 15.26 1.47
N LYS A 93 -3.11 15.99 0.65
CA LYS A 93 -4.12 15.37 -0.21
C LYS A 93 -3.48 14.41 -1.22
N HIS A 94 -2.39 14.80 -1.87
CA HIS A 94 -1.69 13.93 -2.81
C HIS A 94 -1.11 12.69 -2.13
N THR A 95 -0.49 12.85 -0.96
CA THR A 95 0.07 11.74 -0.18
C THR A 95 -1.02 10.74 0.22
N THR A 96 -2.14 11.20 0.80
CA THR A 96 -3.24 10.30 1.18
C THR A 96 -3.87 9.58 -0.02
N MET A 97 -3.92 10.23 -1.20
CA MET A 97 -4.38 9.58 -2.43
C MET A 97 -3.42 8.49 -2.87
N LYS A 98 -2.11 8.79 -2.90
CA LYS A 98 -1.06 7.84 -3.28
C LYS A 98 -0.99 6.65 -2.33
N GLU A 99 -1.10 6.90 -1.03
CA GLU A 99 -1.13 5.86 0.00
C GLU A 99 -2.31 4.90 -0.18
N ARG A 100 -3.52 5.42 -0.45
CA ARG A 100 -4.67 4.56 -0.77
C ARG A 100 -4.47 3.73 -2.03
N GLN A 101 -3.81 4.28 -3.04
CA GLN A 101 -3.49 3.53 -4.26
C GLN A 101 -2.49 2.41 -3.98
N LEU A 102 -1.47 2.70 -3.17
CA LEU A 102 -0.45 1.73 -2.78
C LEU A 102 -1.06 0.58 -1.97
N MET A 103 -1.87 0.88 -0.96
CA MET A 103 -2.57 -0.13 -0.15
C MET A 103 -3.44 -1.08 -1.00
N LYS A 104 -4.10 -0.55 -2.03
CA LYS A 104 -4.88 -1.38 -2.97
C LYS A 104 -4.00 -2.28 -3.83
N ALA A 105 -2.86 -1.77 -4.28
CA ALA A 105 -1.92 -2.54 -5.09
C ALA A 105 -1.25 -3.63 -4.26
N GLU A 106 -0.84 -3.32 -3.03
CA GLU A 106 -0.26 -4.27 -2.08
C GLU A 106 -1.23 -5.41 -1.76
N LYS A 107 -2.48 -5.08 -1.43
CA LYS A 107 -3.52 -6.09 -1.18
C LYS A 107 -3.73 -7.02 -2.39
N LYS A 108 -3.76 -6.48 -3.61
CA LYS A 108 -3.86 -7.30 -4.82
C LYS A 108 -2.67 -8.22 -4.99
N LEU A 109 -1.46 -7.73 -4.72
CA LEU A 109 -0.26 -8.54 -4.80
C LEU A 109 -0.26 -9.67 -3.77
N GLU A 110 -0.77 -9.42 -2.56
CA GLU A 110 -0.95 -10.44 -1.52
C GLU A 110 -1.99 -11.49 -1.95
N GLU A 111 -3.14 -11.07 -2.48
CA GLU A 111 -4.16 -11.95 -3.04
C GLU A 111 -3.59 -12.81 -4.18
N ASP A 112 -2.83 -12.20 -5.10
CA ASP A 112 -2.18 -12.88 -6.22
C ASP A 112 -1.11 -13.87 -5.73
N ALA A 113 -0.35 -13.53 -4.68
CA ALA A 113 0.64 -14.42 -4.08
C ALA A 113 -0.01 -15.64 -3.42
N MET A 114 -1.09 -15.45 -2.65
CA MET A 114 -1.86 -16.56 -2.07
C MET A 114 -2.48 -17.46 -3.15
N ALA A 115 -3.03 -16.86 -4.21
CA ALA A 115 -3.56 -17.62 -5.35
C ALA A 115 -2.46 -18.42 -6.07
N PHE A 116 -1.26 -17.85 -6.18
CA PHE A 116 -0.12 -18.54 -6.77
C PHE A 116 0.36 -19.72 -5.93
N GLU A 117 0.42 -19.57 -4.59
CA GLU A 117 0.76 -20.68 -3.69
C GLU A 117 -0.27 -21.81 -3.77
N GLU A 118 -1.57 -21.49 -3.81
CA GLU A 118 -2.62 -22.48 -3.97
C GLU A 118 -2.53 -23.18 -5.34
N PHE A 119 -2.23 -22.43 -6.40
CA PHE A 119 -1.97 -23.00 -7.72
C PHE A 119 -0.80 -23.99 -7.71
N LEU A 120 0.30 -23.67 -7.02
CA LEU A 120 1.43 -24.59 -6.88
C LEU A 120 1.03 -25.86 -6.12
N ARG A 121 0.28 -25.73 -5.03
CA ARG A 121 -0.22 -26.87 -4.25
C ARG A 121 -1.12 -27.79 -5.07
N GLU A 122 -2.04 -27.21 -5.85
CA GLU A 122 -2.90 -27.96 -6.75
C GLU A 122 -2.13 -28.61 -7.90
N ASN A 123 -1.16 -27.91 -8.48
CA ASN A 123 -0.31 -28.45 -9.53
C ASN A 123 0.50 -29.65 -9.03
N ASP A 124 1.11 -29.54 -7.85
CA ASP A 124 1.83 -30.63 -7.22
C ASP A 124 0.91 -31.83 -7.01
N GLN A 125 -0.28 -31.63 -6.42
CA GLN A 125 -1.26 -32.69 -6.22
C GLN A 125 -1.66 -33.39 -7.53
N ARG A 126 -2.01 -32.61 -8.57
CA ARG A 126 -2.39 -33.15 -9.88
C ARG A 126 -1.24 -33.92 -10.54
N SER A 127 -0.01 -33.43 -10.41
CA SER A 127 1.17 -34.09 -10.98
C SER A 127 1.42 -35.46 -10.35
N VAL A 128 1.17 -35.57 -9.05
CA VAL A 128 1.29 -36.81 -8.27
C VAL A 128 0.22 -37.81 -8.63
N ASP A 129 -1.01 -37.35 -8.75
CA ASP A 129 -2.13 -38.20 -9.15
C ASP A 129 -1.92 -38.73 -10.57
N ALA A 130 -1.40 -37.91 -11.49
CA ALA A 130 -1.02 -38.33 -12.83
C ALA A 130 0.11 -39.38 -12.81
N LEU A 131 1.14 -39.19 -11.98
CA LEU A 131 2.21 -40.17 -11.80
C LEU A 131 1.69 -41.49 -11.20
N LYS A 132 0.82 -41.40 -10.19
CA LYS A 132 0.19 -42.57 -9.56
C LYS A 132 -0.62 -43.35 -10.58
N MET A 133 -1.38 -42.66 -11.42
CA MET A 133 -2.12 -43.27 -12.53
C MET A 133 -1.21 -43.91 -13.58
N PHE A 134 -0.12 -43.23 -13.95
CA PHE A 134 0.87 -43.74 -14.90
C PHE A 134 1.56 -45.02 -14.37
N VAL A 135 1.98 -45.03 -13.11
CA VAL A 135 2.59 -46.22 -12.49
C VAL A 135 1.58 -47.36 -12.39
N PHE A 136 0.32 -47.05 -12.04
CA PHE A 136 -0.76 -48.04 -11.94
C PHE A 136 -1.14 -48.65 -13.29
N SER A 137 -1.06 -47.89 -14.39
CA SER A 137 -1.27 -48.44 -15.72
C SER A 137 -0.10 -49.30 -16.23
N LEU A 138 1.12 -49.02 -15.76
CA LEU A 138 2.31 -49.79 -16.13
C LEU A 138 2.38 -51.17 -15.45
N TRP A 139 1.74 -51.34 -14.29
CA TRP A 139 1.66 -52.58 -13.51
C TRP A 139 0.20 -52.92 -13.15
N PRO A 140 -0.57 -53.52 -14.08
CA PRO A 140 -2.01 -53.79 -13.91
C PRO A 140 -2.29 -54.97 -12.97
N ASP A 141 -1.39 -55.96 -12.98
CA ASP A 141 -1.46 -57.12 -12.09
C ASP A 141 -0.90 -56.70 -10.73
N ARG A 142 -1.75 -56.80 -9.70
CA ARG A 142 -1.57 -56.31 -8.32
C ARG A 142 -0.33 -56.78 -7.55
N LEU A 143 0.76 -57.17 -8.21
CA LEU A 143 2.08 -57.27 -7.62
C LEU A 143 2.72 -55.89 -7.55
N PHE A 144 2.05 -54.90 -6.95
CA PHE A 144 2.81 -53.77 -6.43
C PHE A 144 3.77 -54.34 -5.40
N PRO A 145 5.11 -54.24 -5.57
CA PRO A 145 6.02 -54.57 -4.50
C PRO A 145 5.58 -53.73 -3.29
N SER A 146 5.32 -54.38 -2.17
CA SER A 146 4.80 -53.78 -0.94
C SER A 146 5.68 -52.64 -0.38
N PHE A 147 6.82 -52.39 -1.00
CA PHE A 147 7.70 -51.24 -0.75
C PHE A 147 7.17 -49.90 -1.27
N PHE A 148 6.16 -49.86 -2.14
CA PHE A 148 5.83 -48.64 -2.89
C PHE A 148 4.69 -47.73 -2.38
N LEU A 149 3.94 -48.04 -1.31
CA LEU A 149 2.98 -47.09 -0.70
C LEU A 149 2.86 -47.25 0.83
N PRO A 150 2.70 -46.17 1.64
CA PRO A 150 1.90 -44.98 1.32
C PRO A 150 2.71 -43.68 1.42
N PHE A 151 2.95 -43.01 0.29
CA PHE A 151 3.34 -41.61 0.34
C PHE A 151 2.08 -40.76 0.41
N SER A 152 1.67 -40.39 1.63
CA SER A 152 0.72 -39.29 1.81
C SER A 152 1.42 -38.00 1.40
N PHE A 153 1.12 -37.55 0.18
CA PHE A 153 1.52 -36.25 -0.32
C PHE A 153 0.71 -35.18 0.41
N SER A 154 1.25 -34.61 1.47
CA SER A 154 0.76 -33.34 1.98
C SER A 154 1.92 -32.57 2.60
N ASP A 155 2.32 -31.55 1.85
CA ASP A 155 2.95 -30.28 2.22
C ASP A 155 4.30 -30.25 2.96
N HIS A 156 5.34 -30.13 2.14
CA HIS A 156 6.47 -29.21 2.29
C HIS A 156 7.19 -29.29 0.92
N SER A 157 7.24 -28.25 0.07
CA SER A 157 7.58 -28.40 -1.39
C SER A 157 8.95 -29.03 -1.80
N PRO A 158 9.82 -29.48 -0.89
CA PRO A 158 10.57 -30.75 -0.83
C PRO A 158 9.99 -32.05 -1.46
N ILE A 159 8.93 -31.97 -2.26
CA ILE A 159 8.16 -33.11 -2.76
C ILE A 159 8.75 -33.63 -4.09
N GLN A 160 9.19 -32.75 -4.99
CA GLN A 160 9.80 -33.14 -6.26
C GLN A 160 11.23 -33.73 -6.13
N SER A 161 12.03 -33.26 -5.16
CA SER A 161 13.44 -33.70 -5.02
C SER A 161 13.58 -35.09 -4.38
N LYS A 162 12.56 -35.55 -3.64
CA LYS A 162 12.56 -36.89 -3.05
C LYS A 162 11.96 -37.94 -4.00
N LEU A 163 11.03 -37.54 -4.86
CA LEU A 163 10.42 -38.42 -5.87
C LEU A 163 11.38 -38.76 -7.01
N THR A 164 12.18 -37.78 -7.43
CA THR A 164 13.25 -37.95 -8.41
C THR A 164 14.34 -38.91 -7.92
N ASN A 165 14.77 -38.80 -6.67
CA ASN A 165 15.77 -39.70 -6.08
C ASN A 165 15.26 -41.13 -5.86
N LEU A 166 13.98 -41.31 -5.52
CA LEU A 166 13.41 -42.63 -5.25
C LEU A 166 13.08 -43.40 -6.55
N PHE A 167 12.67 -42.68 -7.61
CA PHE A 167 12.43 -43.28 -8.93
C PHE A 167 13.74 -43.71 -9.62
N LEU A 168 14.79 -42.87 -9.53
CA LEU A 168 16.15 -43.19 -10.00
C LEU A 168 16.74 -44.42 -9.29
N PHE A 169 16.50 -44.56 -7.99
CA PHE A 169 16.95 -45.72 -7.22
C PHE A 169 16.22 -47.02 -7.63
N SER A 170 14.92 -46.95 -7.88
CA SER A 170 14.11 -48.10 -8.30
C SER A 170 14.49 -48.63 -9.68
N ALA A 171 14.70 -47.75 -10.67
CA ALA A 171 15.13 -48.14 -12.01
C ALA A 171 16.57 -48.70 -12.03
N ALA A 172 17.45 -48.19 -11.17
CA ALA A 172 18.80 -48.70 -11.00
C ALA A 172 18.81 -50.11 -10.38
N GLN A 173 17.96 -50.38 -9.38
CA GLN A 173 17.87 -51.71 -8.79
C GLN A 173 17.25 -52.73 -9.76
N GLU A 174 16.28 -52.33 -10.58
CA GLU A 174 15.67 -53.20 -11.60
C GLU A 174 16.65 -53.61 -12.71
N THR A 175 17.53 -52.69 -13.13
CA THR A 175 18.61 -52.98 -14.10
C THR A 175 19.69 -53.90 -13.51
N ILE A 176 20.02 -53.75 -12.24
CA ILE A 176 20.95 -54.65 -11.52
C ILE A 176 20.37 -56.08 -11.46
N ASN A 177 19.10 -56.22 -11.09
CA ASN A 177 18.46 -57.53 -10.99
C ASN A 177 18.31 -58.21 -12.37
N LYS A 178 18.00 -57.45 -13.43
CA LYS A 178 17.98 -58.00 -14.81
C LYS A 178 19.36 -58.48 -15.26
N LEU A 179 20.42 -57.75 -14.96
CA LEU A 179 21.79 -58.17 -15.27
C LEU A 179 22.15 -59.47 -14.56
N GLN A 180 21.83 -59.61 -13.27
CA GLN A 180 22.08 -60.84 -12.50
C GLN A 180 21.34 -62.05 -13.08
N MET A 181 20.09 -61.89 -13.50
CA MET A 181 19.34 -62.97 -14.15
C MET A 181 19.98 -63.39 -15.49
N THR A 182 20.50 -62.44 -16.27
CA THR A 182 21.20 -62.77 -17.53
C THR A 182 22.54 -63.45 -17.32
N THR A 183 23.26 -63.14 -16.23
CA THR A 183 24.53 -63.80 -15.91
C THR A 183 24.31 -65.22 -15.43
N GLU A 184 23.29 -65.46 -14.60
CA GLU A 184 22.93 -66.82 -14.18
C GLU A 184 22.40 -67.66 -15.35
N LEU A 185 21.61 -67.07 -16.24
CA LEU A 185 21.19 -67.75 -17.47
C LEU A 185 22.37 -68.08 -18.40
N LYS A 186 23.35 -67.17 -18.55
CA LYS A 186 24.59 -67.45 -19.32
C LYS A 186 25.41 -68.57 -18.67
N LYS A 187 25.49 -68.59 -17.35
CA LYS A 187 26.21 -69.61 -16.60
C LYS A 187 25.56 -70.98 -16.76
N ALA A 188 24.25 -71.07 -16.53
CA ALA A 188 23.48 -72.30 -16.75
C ALA A 188 23.56 -72.76 -18.22
N SER A 189 23.54 -71.83 -19.17
CA SER A 189 23.69 -72.15 -20.60
C SER A 189 25.08 -72.69 -20.94
N MET A 190 26.16 -72.17 -20.33
CA MET A 190 27.52 -72.71 -20.48
C MET A 190 27.66 -74.09 -19.83
N GLU A 191 27.07 -74.31 -18.66
CA GLU A 191 27.08 -75.62 -17.98
C GLU A 191 26.37 -76.69 -18.81
N ILE A 192 25.23 -76.34 -19.43
CA ILE A 192 24.51 -77.23 -20.35
C ILE A 192 25.33 -77.51 -21.63
N GLN A 193 26.11 -76.54 -22.13
CA GLN A 193 26.99 -76.73 -23.28
C GLN A 193 28.22 -77.60 -22.96
N LEU A 194 28.68 -77.62 -21.71
CA LEU A 194 29.79 -78.47 -21.25
C LEU A 194 29.36 -79.92 -20.96
N MET A 195 28.06 -80.17 -20.81
CA MET A 195 27.49 -81.51 -20.63
C MET A 195 27.11 -82.21 -21.94
N LYS A 196 27.34 -81.59 -23.10
CA LYS A 196 27.21 -82.20 -24.43
C LYS A 196 28.56 -82.61 -24.98
#